data_AF-A0A962RJG0-F1
#
_entry.id   AF-A0A962RJG0-F1
#
_cell.length_a   1.000
_cell.length_b   1.000
_cell.length_c   1.000
_cell.angle_alpha   90.00
_cell.angle_beta   90.00
_cell.angle_gamma   90.00
#
_symmetry.space_group_name_H-M   'P 1'
#
loop_
_entity.id
_entity.type
_entity.pdbx_description
1 polymer ?
#
loop_
_entity_poly.entity_id
_entity_poly.type
_entity_poly.pdbx_seq_one_letter_code
_entity_poly.pdbx_strand_id
1 'polypeptide(L)'
;MTNAASSTAKMPKFGTHFTEHMAIAWFKDGAWQDVEITPVGPIPMHPAAHVLHYGSACFEGLKAFRTVSGEVRLFRLDMHVARMRQSAEVLCLPQPDE
;
A
#
# COMPACT_ATOMS: atom_id res chain seq x y z
N MET A 1 -19.29 21.67 -25.83
CA MET A 1 -19.43 20.31 -25.25
C MET A 1 -18.64 19.35 -26.14
N THR A 2 -17.36 19.13 -25.85
CA THR A 2 -16.50 18.22 -26.62
C THR A 2 -16.49 16.86 -25.91
N ASN A 3 -17.11 15.89 -26.57
CA ASN A 3 -17.20 14.50 -26.13
C ASN A 3 -15.80 13.89 -26.24
N ALA A 4 -15.09 13.75 -25.12
CA ALA A 4 -13.82 13.02 -25.10
C ALA A 4 -14.12 11.56 -25.37
N ALA A 5 -13.58 11.03 -26.47
CA ALA A 5 -13.78 9.64 -26.86
C ALA A 5 -13.36 8.71 -25.71
N SER A 6 -14.34 8.02 -25.14
CA SER A 6 -14.12 6.97 -24.15
C SER A 6 -13.38 5.82 -24.84
N SER A 7 -12.05 5.84 -24.77
CA SER A 7 -11.21 4.68 -25.05
C SER A 7 -11.79 3.49 -24.28
N THR A 8 -12.33 2.50 -24.99
CA THR A 8 -12.80 1.24 -24.42
C THR A 8 -11.61 0.33 -24.08
N ALA A 9 -10.61 0.89 -23.41
CA ALA A 9 -9.51 0.11 -22.87
C ALA A 9 -10.10 -0.86 -21.85
N LYS A 10 -9.99 -2.14 -22.14
CA LYS A 10 -10.40 -3.20 -21.23
C LYS A 10 -9.63 -3.02 -19.93
N MET A 11 -10.35 -2.69 -18.85
CA MET A 11 -9.74 -2.57 -17.53
C MET A 11 -9.01 -3.87 -17.18
N PRO A 12 -7.78 -3.80 -16.67
CA PRO A 12 -7.07 -4.99 -16.23
C PRO A 12 -7.84 -5.68 -15.10
N LYS A 13 -7.60 -6.99 -14.96
CA LYS A 13 -8.10 -7.73 -13.81
C LYS A 13 -7.53 -7.11 -12.53
N PHE A 14 -8.32 -7.12 -11.46
CA PHE A 14 -7.87 -6.62 -10.16
C PHE A 14 -6.56 -7.31 -9.74
N GLY A 15 -5.57 -6.51 -9.31
CA GLY A 15 -4.30 -7.02 -8.79
C GLY A 15 -3.34 -7.65 -9.82
N THR A 16 -3.53 -7.42 -11.13
CA THR A 16 -2.64 -7.98 -12.16
C THR A 16 -1.77 -6.97 -12.90
N HIS A 17 -2.04 -5.67 -12.74
CA HIS A 17 -1.23 -4.59 -13.29
C HIS A 17 -0.82 -3.66 -12.16
N PHE A 18 0.48 -3.35 -12.09
CA PHE A 18 1.09 -2.56 -11.03
C PHE A 18 1.67 -1.26 -11.57
N THR A 19 1.87 -0.29 -10.69
CA THR A 19 2.58 0.97 -10.99
C THR A 19 4.08 0.74 -11.17
N GLU A 20 4.79 1.75 -11.64
CA GLU A 20 6.25 1.69 -11.82
C GLU A 20 7.01 1.71 -10.47
N HIS A 21 6.41 2.27 -9.43
CA HIS A 21 7.05 2.49 -8.12
C HIS A 21 6.25 1.85 -6.97
N MET A 22 6.97 1.52 -5.90
CA MET A 22 6.46 1.10 -4.58
C MET A 22 7.11 1.93 -3.46
N ALA A 23 6.46 1.99 -2.30
CA ALA A 23 7.01 2.58 -1.09
C ALA A 23 7.53 1.49 -0.14
N ILE A 24 8.71 1.69 0.44
CA ILE A 24 9.29 0.82 1.48
C ILE A 24 9.69 1.68 2.68
N ALA A 25 9.35 1.21 3.88
CA ALA A 25 9.89 1.73 5.13
C ALA A 25 10.45 0.55 5.93
N TRP A 26 11.59 0.77 6.60
CA TRP A 26 12.23 -0.25 7.43
C TRP A 26 11.98 0.05 8.91
N PHE A 27 11.82 -0.98 9.73
CA PHE A 27 11.87 -0.85 11.18
C PHE A 27 13.20 -1.39 11.69
N LYS A 28 14.00 -0.55 12.33
CA LYS A 28 15.34 -0.88 12.85
C LYS A 28 15.56 -0.16 14.18
N ASP A 29 16.24 -0.82 15.10
CA ASP A 29 16.63 -0.25 16.41
C ASP A 29 15.46 0.41 17.18
N GLY A 30 14.25 -0.16 17.06
CA GLY A 30 13.06 0.32 17.76
C GLY A 30 12.34 1.49 17.08
N ALA A 31 12.73 1.89 15.87
CA ALA A 31 12.11 3.01 15.15
C ALA A 31 11.88 2.71 13.65
N TRP A 32 10.82 3.31 13.11
CA TRP A 32 10.63 3.42 11.67
C TRP A 32 11.69 4.34 11.06
N GLN A 33 12.18 3.94 9.91
CA GLN A 33 13.09 4.74 9.08
C GLN A 33 12.28 5.51 8.02
N ASP A 34 12.95 6.46 7.36
CA ASP A 34 12.34 7.23 6.28
C ASP A 34 11.75 6.34 5.17
N VAL A 35 10.65 6.81 4.58
CA VAL A 35 9.98 6.13 3.46
C VAL A 35 10.79 6.33 2.18
N GLU A 36 11.12 5.23 1.52
CA GLU A 36 11.76 5.21 0.21
C GLU A 36 10.74 4.91 -0.89
N ILE A 37 10.71 5.72 -1.95
CA ILE A 37 9.97 5.41 -3.18
C ILE A 37 10.95 4.81 -4.19
N THR A 38 10.74 3.55 -4.56
CA THR A 38 11.67 2.76 -5.36
C THR A 38 10.94 2.05 -6.51
N PRO A 39 11.60 1.67 -7.62
CA PRO A 39 10.98 0.85 -8.65
C PRO A 39 10.38 -0.43 -8.08
N VAL A 40 9.21 -0.84 -8.58
CA VAL A 40 8.59 -2.12 -8.17
C VAL A 40 9.56 -3.28 -8.47
N GLY A 41 9.79 -4.11 -7.45
CA GLY A 41 10.74 -5.21 -7.52
C GLY A 41 10.56 -6.23 -6.40
N PRO A 42 11.36 -7.30 -6.40
CA PRO A 42 11.33 -8.30 -5.35
C PRO A 42 11.74 -7.70 -4.01
N ILE A 43 11.13 -8.18 -2.92
CA ILE A 43 11.53 -7.85 -1.55
C ILE A 43 12.46 -8.97 -1.06
N PRO A 44 13.77 -8.71 -0.87
CA PRO A 44 14.69 -9.71 -0.36
C PRO A 44 14.33 -10.09 1.07
N MET A 45 14.19 -11.39 1.32
CA MET A 45 13.84 -11.91 2.65
C MET A 45 14.61 -13.18 2.94
N HIS A 46 15.04 -13.32 4.19
CA HIS A 46 15.64 -14.56 4.67
C HIS A 46 14.57 -15.67 4.62
N PRO A 47 14.89 -16.90 4.18
CA PRO A 47 13.91 -17.99 4.10
C PRO A 47 13.22 -18.33 5.42
N ALA A 48 13.87 -18.04 6.55
CA ALA A 48 13.31 -18.20 7.90
C ALA A 48 12.54 -16.96 8.42
N ALA A 49 12.24 -15.97 7.57
CA ALA A 49 11.50 -14.78 8.00
C ALA A 49 10.14 -15.15 8.57
N HIS A 50 9.80 -14.61 9.75
CA HIS A 50 8.62 -15.01 10.53
C HIS A 50 7.30 -14.88 9.73
N VAL A 51 7.20 -13.89 8.83
CA VAL A 51 6.07 -13.72 7.90
C VAL A 51 5.78 -14.96 7.04
N LEU A 52 6.82 -15.72 6.65
CA LEU A 52 6.70 -16.88 5.78
C LEU A 52 6.26 -18.15 6.52
N HIS A 53 6.49 -18.23 7.82
CA HIS A 53 6.25 -19.44 8.62
C HIS A 53 5.03 -19.33 9.52
N TYR A 54 4.77 -18.13 10.03
CA TYR A 54 3.79 -17.91 11.09
C TYR A 54 2.80 -16.78 10.77
N GLY A 55 2.82 -16.25 9.55
CA GLY A 55 1.83 -15.29 9.07
C GLY A 55 1.82 -13.95 9.80
N SER A 56 2.96 -13.52 10.37
CA SER A 56 3.10 -12.21 11.03
C SER A 56 3.17 -11.07 10.01
N ALA A 57 2.06 -10.85 9.30
CA ALA A 57 1.88 -9.73 8.41
C ALA A 57 0.41 -9.31 8.40
N CYS A 58 0.21 -8.01 8.19
CA CYS A 58 -1.08 -7.42 7.89
C CYS A 58 -0.96 -6.57 6.62
N PHE A 59 -2.11 -6.28 6.00
CA PHE A 59 -2.17 -5.45 4.81
C PHE A 59 -3.38 -4.50 4.89
N GLU A 60 -3.34 -3.46 4.06
CA GLU A 60 -4.47 -2.54 3.87
C GLU A 60 -4.90 -2.49 2.40
N GLY A 61 -6.14 -2.08 2.18
CA GLY A 61 -6.74 -1.95 0.86
C GLY A 61 -7.53 -0.65 0.76
N LEU A 62 -6.95 0.35 0.08
CA LEU A 62 -7.58 1.64 -0.18
C LEU A 62 -7.57 1.95 -1.68
N LYS A 63 -8.39 2.91 -2.09
CA LYS A 63 -8.46 3.37 -3.48
C LYS A 63 -8.22 4.87 -3.57
N ALA A 64 -7.45 5.25 -4.58
CA ALA A 64 -7.32 6.63 -5.03
C ALA A 64 -8.25 6.86 -6.22
N PHE A 65 -9.03 7.94 -6.18
CA PHE A 65 -10.00 8.28 -7.22
C PHE A 65 -9.61 9.61 -7.85
N ARG A 66 -9.61 9.67 -9.19
CA ARG A 66 -9.52 10.93 -9.91
C ARG A 66 -10.92 11.54 -10.00
N THR A 67 -11.06 12.75 -9.47
CA THR A 67 -12.31 13.51 -9.51
C THR A 67 -12.53 14.16 -10.88
N VAL A 68 -13.73 14.68 -11.11
CA VAL A 68 -14.08 15.42 -12.33
C VAL A 68 -13.24 16.70 -12.52
N SER A 69 -12.68 17.27 -11.44
CA SER A 69 -11.77 18.42 -11.51
C SER A 69 -10.32 18.01 -11.82
N GLY A 70 -10.03 16.71 -11.92
CA GLY A 70 -8.70 16.16 -12.17
C GLY A 70 -7.89 15.87 -10.90
N GLU A 71 -8.34 16.35 -9.73
CA GLU A 71 -7.71 16.08 -8.44
C GLU A 71 -7.80 14.61 -8.05
N VAL A 72 -6.78 14.10 -7.34
CA VAL A 72 -6.79 12.77 -6.74
C VAL A 72 -7.28 12.88 -5.29
N ARG A 73 -8.25 12.03 -4.92
CA ARG A 73 -8.79 11.94 -3.57
C ARG A 73 -8.69 10.52 -3.04
N LEU A 74 -8.38 10.41 -1.74
CA LEU A 74 -8.42 9.17 -0.97
C LEU A 74 -9.68 9.20 -0.10
N PHE A 75 -10.36 8.06 0.04
CA PHE A 75 -11.55 7.96 0.87
C PHE A 75 -11.19 7.43 2.26
N ARG A 76 -11.43 8.23 3.30
CA ARG A 76 -11.28 7.87 4.73
C ARG A 76 -9.91 7.29 5.09
N LEU A 77 -8.83 7.95 4.65
CA LEU A 77 -7.45 7.51 4.89
C LEU A 77 -7.16 7.24 6.37
N ASP A 78 -7.63 8.13 7.24
CA ASP A 78 -7.56 8.04 8.70
C ASP A 78 -8.06 6.69 9.23
N MET A 79 -9.18 6.19 8.71
CA MET A 79 -9.76 4.90 9.11
C MET A 79 -8.93 3.70 8.64
N HIS A 80 -8.29 3.81 7.48
CA HIS A 80 -7.38 2.77 6.99
C HIS A 80 -6.10 2.71 7.84
N VAL A 81 -5.53 3.87 8.20
CA VAL A 81 -4.36 3.95 9.09
C VAL A 81 -4.70 3.38 10.47
N ALA A 82 -5.85 3.76 11.05
CA ALA A 82 -6.29 3.24 12.33
C ALA A 82 -6.43 1.71 12.33
N ARG A 83 -6.99 1.12 11.27
CA ARG A 83 -7.13 -0.34 11.14
C ARG A 83 -5.79 -1.04 10.92
N MET A 84 -4.86 -0.45 10.18
CA MET A 84 -3.51 -0.98 10.03
C MET A 84 -2.78 -1.02 11.37
N ARG A 85 -2.85 0.07 12.16
CA ARG A 85 -2.26 0.15 13.51
C ARG A 85 -2.86 -0.90 14.45
N GLN A 86 -4.18 -1.05 14.45
CA GLN A 86 -4.85 -2.11 15.22
C GLN A 86 -4.39 -3.52 14.80
N SER A 87 -4.26 -3.75 13.49
CA SER A 87 -3.80 -5.06 12.97
C SER A 87 -2.36 -5.35 13.37
N ALA A 88 -1.49 -4.34 13.32
CA ALA A 88 -0.11 -4.43 13.78
C ALA A 88 -0.04 -4.73 15.28
N GLU A 89 -0.85 -4.07 16.10
CA GLU A 89 -0.93 -4.31 17.55
C GLU A 89 -1.32 -5.76 17.87
N VAL A 90 -2.39 -6.28 17.25
CA VAL A 90 -2.86 -7.66 17.46
C VAL A 90 -1.79 -8.70 17.08
N LEU A 91 -0.96 -8.39 16.08
CA LEU A 91 0.13 -9.25 15.62
C LEU A 91 1.46 -9.00 16.33
N CYS A 92 1.49 -8.12 17.34
CA CYS A 92 2.72 -7.68 18.02
C CYS A 92 3.79 -7.13 17.06
N LEU A 93 3.36 -6.50 15.96
CA LEU A 93 4.22 -5.82 15.01
C LEU A 93 4.40 -4.35 15.42
N PRO A 94 5.51 -3.70 15.01
CA PRO A 94 5.65 -2.26 15.13
C PRO A 94 4.47 -1.54 14.46
N GLN A 95 3.84 -0.61 15.17
CA GLN A 95 2.74 0.18 14.61
C GLN A 95 3.32 1.29 13.73
N PRO A 96 2.83 1.49 12.48
CA PRO A 96 3.20 2.65 11.67
C PRO A 96 2.84 3.96 12.38
N ASP A 97 3.63 5.01 12.17
CA ASP A 97 3.32 6.36 12.65
C ASP A 97 2.03 6.91 11.98
N GLU A 98 1.40 7.91 12.60
CA GLU A 98 0.12 8.51 12.13
C GLU A 98 0.23 9.31 10.82
#